data_AF-A0AAN8ITU6-F1
#
_entry.id   AF-A0AAN8ITU6-F1
#
_cell.length_a   1.000
_cell.length_b   1.000
_cell.length_c   1.000
_cell.angle_alpha   90.00
_cell.angle_beta   90.00
_cell.angle_gamma   90.00
#
_symmetry.space_group_name_H-M   'P 1'
#
loop_
_entity.id
_entity.type
_entity.pdbx_description
1 polymer ?
#
loop_
_entity_poly.entity_id
_entity_poly.type
_entity_poly.pdbx_seq_one_letter_code
_entity_poly.pdbx_strand_id
1 'polypeptide(L)'
;MEPLMWRPFLLLELPQEYDVLFARYFQRVCINCNKAPLFPFVCLLCSTLVCLDACCYISDVAGHERSMPKNEVERHALDCGRDACCFLALNSSLIVVVRDGLAAIWGSVYLDAHGEEDRNLRRGKPLFLSTKRVECLRSDWAEQEWERTGAAWSTMAGLQQLLKDAHLYR
;
A
#
# COMPACT_ATOMS: atom_id res chain seq x y z
N MET A 1 -31.22 -15.75 -4.75
CA MET A 1 -30.08 -15.35 -5.59
C MET A 1 -29.67 -13.98 -5.12
N GLU A 2 -28.54 -13.85 -4.43
CA GLU A 2 -28.00 -12.52 -4.15
C GLU A 2 -27.58 -11.90 -5.50
N PRO A 3 -27.99 -10.65 -5.80
CA PRO A 3 -27.54 -10.00 -7.02
C PRO A 3 -26.02 -9.86 -7.01
N LEU A 4 -25.40 -9.92 -8.20
CA LEU A 4 -23.97 -9.63 -8.40
C LEU A 4 -23.69 -8.21 -7.91
N MET A 5 -23.29 -8.08 -6.65
CA MET A 5 -22.95 -6.81 -6.04
C MET A 5 -21.55 -6.41 -6.49
N TRP A 6 -21.52 -5.44 -7.40
CA TRP A 6 -20.33 -4.65 -7.66
C TRP A 6 -19.82 -4.09 -6.33
N ARG A 7 -18.68 -4.57 -5.86
CA ARG A 7 -17.99 -4.08 -4.65
C ARG A 7 -16.64 -3.44 -5.01
N PRO A 8 -16.59 -2.46 -5.94
CA PRO A 8 -15.40 -1.63 -5.96
C PRO A 8 -15.29 -0.98 -4.56
N PHE A 9 -14.08 -0.81 -4.05
CA PHE A 9 -13.81 -0.10 -2.80
C PHE A 9 -14.04 -0.87 -1.47
N LEU A 10 -14.28 -2.18 -1.45
CA LEU A 10 -14.17 -2.91 -0.17
C LEU A 10 -12.73 -3.36 0.08
N LEU A 11 -12.21 -2.97 1.24
CA LEU A 11 -10.91 -3.44 1.71
C LEU A 11 -11.03 -4.89 2.21
N LEU A 12 -10.02 -5.68 1.87
CA LEU A 12 -9.89 -7.08 2.29
C LEU A 12 -9.85 -7.22 3.82
N GLU A 13 -10.25 -8.39 4.28
CA GLU A 13 -9.98 -8.80 5.66
C GLU A 13 -8.51 -9.16 5.82
N LEU A 14 -7.91 -8.63 6.87
CA LEU A 14 -6.52 -8.81 7.20
C LEU A 14 -6.39 -9.85 8.33
N PRO A 15 -5.33 -10.68 8.32
CA PRO A 15 -5.07 -11.61 9.41
C PRO A 15 -4.79 -10.86 10.72
N GLN A 16 -5.08 -11.51 11.85
CA GLN A 16 -4.87 -10.91 13.17
C GLN A 16 -3.39 -10.59 13.45
N GLU A 17 -2.49 -11.44 13.00
CA GLU A 17 -1.04 -11.31 13.22
C GLU A 17 -0.37 -10.85 11.93
N TYR A 18 0.47 -9.82 12.04
CA TYR A 18 1.20 -9.29 10.88
C TYR A 18 2.14 -10.34 10.27
N ASP A 19 2.77 -11.17 11.09
CA ASP A 19 3.70 -12.21 10.63
C ASP A 19 3.03 -13.23 9.71
N VAL A 20 1.74 -13.52 9.92
CA VAL A 20 0.95 -14.38 9.03
C VAL A 20 0.78 -13.71 7.65
N LEU A 21 0.54 -12.40 7.62
CA LEU A 21 0.48 -11.64 6.37
C LEU A 21 1.85 -11.61 5.70
N PHE A 22 2.89 -11.24 6.44
CA PHE A 22 4.24 -11.10 5.93
C PHE A 22 4.76 -12.42 5.35
N ALA A 23 4.61 -13.53 6.08
CA ALA A 23 5.01 -14.86 5.62
C ALA A 23 4.31 -15.29 4.32
N ARG A 24 3.06 -14.87 4.09
CA ARG A 24 2.32 -15.16 2.86
C ARG A 24 3.00 -14.58 1.60
N TYR A 25 3.64 -13.42 1.74
CA TYR A 25 4.28 -12.70 0.63
C TYR A 25 5.80 -12.74 0.67
N PHE A 26 6.39 -13.25 1.75
CA PHE A 26 7.83 -13.35 1.92
C PHE A 26 8.48 -14.10 0.74
N GLN A 27 9.58 -13.56 0.22
CA GLN A 27 10.33 -14.07 -0.94
C GLN A 27 9.54 -14.22 -2.25
N ARG A 28 8.29 -13.74 -2.33
CA ARG A 28 7.59 -13.67 -3.61
C ARG A 28 8.25 -12.63 -4.51
N VAL A 29 8.36 -12.97 -5.78
CA VAL A 29 8.91 -12.09 -6.81
C VAL A 29 7.80 -11.31 -7.48
N CYS A 30 8.17 -10.14 -8.00
CA CYS A 30 7.31 -9.31 -8.83
C CYS A 30 6.85 -10.09 -10.06
N ILE A 31 5.56 -10.11 -10.37
CA ILE A 31 5.05 -10.81 -11.56
C ILE A 31 5.52 -10.17 -12.86
N ASN A 32 5.84 -8.87 -12.83
CA ASN A 32 6.22 -8.10 -14.01
C ASN A 32 7.71 -8.17 -14.32
N CYS A 33 8.59 -8.03 -13.31
CA CYS A 33 10.03 -8.00 -13.52
C CYS A 33 10.78 -9.25 -13.02
N ASN A 34 10.09 -10.19 -12.38
CA ASN A 34 10.62 -11.44 -11.82
C ASN A 34 11.77 -11.24 -10.80
N LYS A 35 11.85 -10.07 -10.16
CA LYS A 35 12.81 -9.74 -9.10
C LYS A 35 12.11 -9.66 -7.75
N ALA A 36 12.85 -9.89 -6.66
CA ALA A 36 12.36 -9.60 -5.32
C ALA A 36 12.13 -8.08 -5.19
N PRO A 37 10.91 -7.61 -4.85
CA PRO A 37 10.64 -6.19 -4.77
C PRO A 37 11.39 -5.55 -3.60
N LEU A 38 12.11 -4.46 -3.84
CA LEU A 38 12.76 -3.70 -2.77
C LEU A 38 11.72 -3.01 -1.86
N PHE A 39 10.65 -2.52 -2.46
CA PHE A 39 9.49 -1.95 -1.79
C PHE A 39 8.24 -2.76 -2.19
N PRO A 40 7.96 -3.88 -1.50
CA PRO A 40 6.80 -4.73 -1.77
C PRO A 40 5.53 -4.13 -1.18
N PHE A 41 4.52 -3.92 -2.01
CA PHE A 41 3.18 -3.43 -1.63
C PHE A 41 2.13 -4.48 -1.94
N VAL A 42 1.17 -4.67 -1.03
CA VAL A 42 0.00 -5.52 -1.26
C VAL A 42 -1.22 -4.64 -1.45
N CYS A 43 -1.91 -4.79 -2.58
CA CYS A 43 -3.18 -4.11 -2.83
C CYS A 43 -4.25 -4.66 -1.88
N LEU A 44 -4.88 -3.78 -1.09
CA LEU A 44 -5.93 -4.16 -0.13
C LEU A 44 -7.30 -4.32 -0.77
N LEU A 45 -7.43 -4.13 -2.09
CA LEU A 45 -8.65 -4.42 -2.84
C LEU A 45 -8.61 -5.82 -3.45
N CYS A 46 -7.44 -6.28 -3.92
CA CYS A 46 -7.32 -7.51 -4.71
C CYS A 46 -6.20 -8.48 -4.27
N SER A 47 -5.42 -8.14 -3.23
CA SER A 47 -4.29 -8.93 -2.69
C SER A 47 -3.06 -9.06 -3.60
N THR A 48 -3.03 -8.36 -4.74
CA THR A 48 -1.88 -8.41 -5.64
C THR A 48 -0.64 -7.76 -5.02
N LEU A 49 0.50 -8.45 -5.12
CA LEU A 49 1.82 -7.92 -4.77
C LEU A 49 2.35 -7.08 -5.94
N VAL A 50 2.67 -5.82 -5.69
CA VAL A 50 3.21 -4.85 -6.65
C VAL A 50 4.47 -4.18 -6.12
N CYS A 51 5.28 -3.67 -7.03
CA CYS A 51 6.66 -3.28 -6.77
C CYS A 51 6.80 -1.76 -6.96
N LEU A 52 7.16 -1.02 -5.90
CA LEU A 52 7.47 0.41 -6.02
C LEU A 52 8.98 0.60 -6.27
N ASP A 53 9.46 0.19 -7.44
CA ASP A 53 10.88 0.29 -7.79
C ASP A 53 11.12 0.53 -9.28
N ALA A 54 12.33 0.99 -9.62
CA ALA A 54 12.75 1.29 -10.99
C ALA A 54 12.72 0.07 -11.92
N CYS A 55 12.70 -1.15 -11.37
CA CYS A 55 12.61 -2.36 -12.18
C CYS A 55 11.28 -2.54 -12.92
N CYS A 56 10.21 -1.88 -12.47
CA CYS A 56 8.90 -1.87 -13.12
C CYS A 56 8.53 -0.49 -13.67
N TYR A 57 9.54 0.35 -13.97
CA TYR A 57 9.28 1.65 -14.56
C TYR A 57 8.71 1.48 -15.96
N ILE A 58 7.61 2.17 -16.24
CA ILE A 58 6.98 2.12 -17.55
C ILE A 58 7.53 3.31 -18.33
N SER A 59 8.23 3.04 -19.43
CA SER A 59 8.80 4.09 -20.28
C SER A 59 7.69 4.80 -21.05
N ASP A 60 7.79 6.12 -21.13
CA ASP A 60 6.87 6.94 -21.92
C ASP A 60 7.01 6.59 -23.39
N VAL A 61 5.93 6.08 -23.98
CA VAL A 61 5.79 6.01 -25.44
C VAL A 61 5.49 7.43 -25.90
N ALA A 62 6.46 8.08 -26.55
CA ALA A 62 6.36 9.46 -27.01
C ALA A 62 5.05 9.70 -27.79
N GLY A 63 4.20 10.62 -27.30
CA GLY A 63 3.03 11.10 -28.05
C GLY A 63 1.68 11.09 -27.32
N HIS A 64 1.58 10.69 -26.05
CA HIS A 64 0.33 10.80 -25.28
C HIS A 64 0.37 11.95 -24.26
N GLU A 65 -0.59 12.87 -24.35
CA GLU A 65 -0.72 14.09 -23.51
C GLU A 65 -1.17 13.82 -22.06
N ARG A 66 -1.43 12.56 -21.69
CA ARG A 66 -1.78 12.17 -20.33
C ARG A 66 -0.54 11.71 -19.58
N SER A 67 -0.40 12.15 -18.31
CA SER A 67 0.59 11.61 -17.37
C SER A 67 0.41 10.10 -17.25
N MET A 68 1.22 9.33 -17.96
CA MET A 68 1.22 7.87 -17.88
C MET A 68 1.73 7.43 -16.51
N PRO A 69 1.21 6.31 -15.96
CA PRO A 69 1.73 5.78 -14.71
C PRO A 69 3.17 5.35 -14.94
N LYS A 70 4.04 5.84 -14.07
CA LYS A 70 5.49 5.72 -14.20
C LYS A 70 6.02 4.47 -13.50
N ASN A 71 5.22 3.88 -12.62
CA ASN A 71 5.56 2.66 -11.89
C ASN A 71 4.36 1.72 -11.77
N GLU A 72 4.63 0.49 -11.33
CA GLU A 72 3.62 -0.56 -11.19
C GLU A 72 2.53 -0.23 -10.16
N VAL A 73 2.86 0.48 -9.09
CA VAL A 73 1.86 0.85 -8.06
C VAL A 73 0.84 1.83 -8.64
N GLU A 74 1.30 2.85 -9.36
CA GLU A 74 0.41 3.77 -10.07
C GLU A 74 -0.43 3.03 -11.12
N ARG A 75 0.21 2.20 -11.96
CA ARG A 75 -0.50 1.41 -12.98
C ARG A 75 -1.59 0.55 -12.34
N HIS A 76 -1.26 -0.15 -11.25
CA HIS A 76 -2.20 -0.98 -10.53
C HIS A 76 -3.33 -0.17 -9.89
N ALA A 77 -3.05 1.04 -9.40
CA ALA A 77 -4.10 1.92 -8.88
C ALA A 77 -5.11 2.33 -9.97
N LEU A 78 -4.63 2.62 -11.19
CA LEU A 78 -5.51 2.87 -12.34
C LEU A 78 -6.35 1.63 -12.67
N ASP A 79 -5.70 0.47 -12.81
CA ASP A 79 -6.34 -0.76 -13.32
C ASP A 79 -7.29 -1.42 -12.30
N CYS A 80 -6.87 -1.52 -11.03
CA CYS A 80 -7.61 -2.19 -9.96
C CYS A 80 -8.59 -1.23 -9.25
N GLY A 81 -8.17 0.02 -9.06
CA GLY A 81 -8.82 0.97 -8.17
C GLY A 81 -9.60 2.08 -8.86
N ARG A 82 -9.52 2.20 -10.20
CA ARG A 82 -10.05 3.34 -10.97
C ARG A 82 -9.51 4.66 -10.44
N ASP A 83 -8.19 4.78 -10.47
CA ASP A 83 -7.40 5.96 -10.09
C ASP A 83 -7.20 6.17 -8.59
N ALA A 84 -7.82 5.37 -7.72
CA ALA A 84 -7.54 5.37 -6.28
C ALA A 84 -7.36 3.95 -5.75
N CYS A 85 -6.29 3.68 -4.99
CA CYS A 85 -6.05 2.35 -4.43
C CYS A 85 -5.38 2.42 -3.04
N CYS A 86 -5.73 1.46 -2.19
CA CYS A 86 -5.20 1.33 -0.84
C CYS A 86 -4.23 0.14 -0.79
N PHE A 87 -3.03 0.37 -0.27
CA PHE A 87 -1.97 -0.63 -0.22
C PHE A 87 -1.39 -0.77 1.18
N LEU A 88 -0.83 -1.94 1.47
CA LEU A 88 0.02 -2.18 2.63
C LEU A 88 1.46 -2.41 2.19
N ALA A 89 2.38 -1.57 2.69
CA ALA A 89 3.82 -1.70 2.47
C ALA A 89 4.40 -2.74 3.44
N LEU A 90 4.81 -3.90 2.90
CA LEU A 90 5.17 -5.07 3.71
C LEU A 90 6.44 -4.89 4.56
N ASN A 91 7.34 -3.97 4.19
CA ASN A 91 8.56 -3.74 4.96
C ASN A 91 8.37 -2.72 6.11
N SER A 92 7.20 -2.08 6.19
CA SER A 92 6.94 -1.06 7.21
C SER A 92 5.60 -1.18 7.92
N SER A 93 4.74 -2.12 7.50
CA SER A 93 3.34 -2.27 7.93
C SER A 93 2.45 -1.06 7.62
N LEU A 94 2.97 -0.05 6.92
CA LEU A 94 2.25 1.18 6.63
C LEU A 94 1.18 0.96 5.56
N ILE A 95 0.04 1.57 5.80
CA ILE A 95 -1.02 1.78 4.83
C ILE A 95 -0.68 3.02 4.00
N VAL A 96 -0.74 2.84 2.69
CA VAL A 96 -0.49 3.89 1.70
C VAL A 96 -1.68 3.98 0.77
N VAL A 97 -2.23 5.18 0.65
CA VAL A 97 -3.27 5.51 -0.32
C VAL A 97 -2.59 6.14 -1.53
N VAL A 98 -2.89 5.64 -2.72
CA VAL A 98 -2.41 6.18 -3.99
C VAL A 98 -3.60 6.69 -4.77
N ARG A 99 -3.53 7.93 -5.25
CA ARG A 99 -4.57 8.55 -6.05
C ARG A 99 -3.97 9.57 -7.01
N ASP A 100 -4.41 9.57 -8.27
CA ASP A 100 -4.01 10.56 -9.27
C ASP A 100 -2.48 10.76 -9.39
N GLY A 101 -1.70 9.67 -9.27
CA GLY A 101 -0.23 9.69 -9.31
C GLY A 101 0.46 10.26 -8.06
N LEU A 102 -0.32 10.57 -7.03
CA LEU A 102 0.17 10.98 -5.71
C LEU A 102 -0.06 9.85 -4.71
N ALA A 103 0.71 9.88 -3.62
CA ALA A 103 0.56 8.95 -2.52
C ALA A 103 0.63 9.64 -1.17
N ALA A 104 -0.14 9.10 -0.23
CA ALA A 104 -0.21 9.55 1.15
C ALA A 104 -0.07 8.35 2.10
N ILE A 105 0.72 8.52 3.16
CA ILE A 105 0.84 7.52 4.23
C ILE A 105 -0.31 7.77 5.22
N TRP A 106 -1.16 6.77 5.41
CA TRP A 106 -2.27 6.84 6.37
C TRP A 106 -1.82 6.48 7.80
N GLY A 107 -0.83 5.59 7.94
CA GLY A 107 -0.37 5.02 9.21
C GLY A 107 -0.39 3.50 9.17
N SER A 108 -0.30 2.81 10.31
CA SER A 108 -0.44 1.34 10.35
C SER A 108 -1.76 0.88 10.99
N VAL A 109 -2.36 -0.19 10.48
CA VAL A 109 -3.45 -0.91 11.16
C VAL A 109 -2.96 -2.01 12.09
N TYR A 110 -1.65 -2.29 12.07
CA TYR A 110 -0.99 -3.28 12.92
C TYR A 110 -0.18 -2.57 14.00
N LEU A 111 -0.46 -2.89 15.26
CA LEU A 111 0.15 -2.25 16.44
C LEU A 111 0.82 -3.29 17.32
N ASP A 112 1.83 -2.87 18.07
CA ASP A 112 2.42 -3.72 19.10
C ASP A 112 1.44 -3.91 20.28
N ALA A 113 1.82 -4.75 21.25
CA ALA A 113 1.01 -5.04 22.43
C ALA A 113 0.68 -3.80 23.31
N HIS A 114 1.33 -2.66 23.08
CA HIS A 114 1.07 -1.41 23.79
C HIS A 114 0.22 -0.42 22.96
N GLY A 115 -0.18 -0.80 21.74
CA GLY A 115 -0.93 0.07 20.84
C GLY A 115 -0.05 1.02 20.02
N GLU A 116 1.26 0.81 19.99
CA GLU A 116 2.20 1.65 19.25
C GLU A 116 2.51 1.07 17.85
N GLU A 117 2.77 1.95 16.89
CA GLU A 117 3.30 1.52 15.59
C GLU A 117 4.76 1.05 15.75
N ASP A 118 5.12 -0.12 15.24
CA ASP A 118 6.53 -0.47 15.00
C ASP A 118 6.91 0.01 13.60
N ARG A 119 7.10 1.33 13.48
CA ARG A 119 7.46 1.95 12.21
C ARG A 119 8.71 1.27 11.64
N ASN A 120 8.55 0.71 10.44
CA ASN A 120 9.62 0.03 9.69
C ASN A 120 10.10 -1.27 10.31
N LEU A 121 9.30 -1.84 11.22
CA LEU A 121 9.57 -3.10 11.90
C LEU A 121 10.94 -3.13 12.61
N ARG A 122 11.45 -1.95 13.02
CA ARG A 122 12.81 -1.80 13.57
C ARG A 122 12.95 -2.47 14.92
N ARG A 123 11.88 -2.49 15.72
CA ARG A 123 11.92 -3.09 17.07
C ARG A 123 11.74 -4.60 17.01
N GLY A 124 11.29 -5.14 15.88
CA GLY A 124 11.02 -6.57 15.68
C GLY A 124 9.91 -7.05 16.60
N LYS A 125 8.97 -6.18 16.97
CA LYS A 125 7.89 -6.56 17.87
C LYS A 125 6.78 -7.29 17.11
N PRO A 126 6.15 -8.30 17.72
CA PRO A 126 4.91 -8.85 17.19
C PRO A 126 3.87 -7.73 17.04
N LEU A 127 3.25 -7.67 15.86
CA LEU A 127 2.20 -6.70 15.56
C LEU A 127 0.87 -7.39 15.33
N PHE A 128 -0.18 -6.77 15.85
CA PHE A 128 -1.53 -7.29 15.86
C PHE A 128 -2.48 -6.29 15.23
N LEU A 129 -3.45 -6.81 14.48
CA LEU A 129 -4.47 -6.01 13.82
C LEU A 129 -5.31 -5.28 14.86
N SER A 130 -5.39 -3.96 14.72
CA SER A 130 -6.25 -3.11 15.54
C SER A 130 -7.61 -2.94 14.86
N THR A 131 -8.65 -3.56 15.41
CA THR A 131 -10.03 -3.44 14.90
C THR A 131 -10.44 -1.97 14.75
N LYS A 132 -10.14 -1.14 15.75
CA LYS A 132 -10.41 0.31 15.72
C LYS A 132 -9.76 0.99 14.52
N ARG A 133 -8.48 0.73 14.25
CA ARG A 133 -7.78 1.35 13.12
C ARG A 133 -8.28 0.82 11.77
N VAL A 134 -8.64 -0.46 11.69
CA VAL A 134 -9.25 -1.04 10.47
C VAL A 134 -10.61 -0.39 10.17
N GLU A 135 -11.44 -0.17 11.19
CA GLU A 135 -12.73 0.52 11.04
C GLU A 135 -12.54 1.97 10.58
N CYS A 136 -11.59 2.71 11.18
CA CYS A 136 -11.23 4.05 10.72
C CYS A 136 -10.76 4.05 9.27
N LEU A 137 -9.82 3.15 8.91
CA LEU A 137 -9.33 3.04 7.53
C LEU A 137 -10.46 2.73 6.54
N ARG A 138 -11.40 1.85 6.91
CA ARG A 138 -12.56 1.53 6.08
C ARG A 138 -13.51 2.72 5.92
N SER A 139 -13.73 3.50 6.98
CA SER A 139 -14.53 4.73 6.92
C SER A 139 -13.87 5.76 6.01
N ASP A 140 -12.61 6.11 6.28
CA ASP A 140 -11.83 7.07 5.48
C ASP A 140 -11.78 6.63 4.01
N TRP A 141 -11.66 5.32 3.79
CA TRP A 141 -11.65 4.75 2.45
C TRP A 141 -12.99 4.85 1.73
N ALA A 142 -14.10 4.59 2.43
CA ALA A 142 -15.43 4.71 1.86
C ALA A 142 -15.82 6.18 1.59
N GLU A 143 -15.46 7.07 2.49
CA GLU A 143 -15.79 8.51 2.43
C GLU A 143 -14.84 9.28 1.51
N GLN A 144 -13.69 8.68 1.16
CA GLN A 144 -12.62 9.31 0.39
C GLN A 144 -12.05 10.56 1.11
N GLU A 145 -12.03 10.52 2.45
CA GLU A 145 -11.69 11.65 3.35
C GLU A 145 -10.33 11.48 4.06
N TRP A 146 -9.35 10.98 3.32
CA TRP A 146 -7.97 10.74 3.77
C TRP A 146 -7.25 11.99 4.29
N GLU A 147 -7.70 13.20 3.94
CA GLU A 147 -7.12 14.47 4.41
C GLU A 147 -7.27 14.65 5.93
N ARG A 148 -8.27 14.02 6.57
CA ARG A 148 -8.51 14.13 8.03
C ARG A 148 -7.38 13.56 8.87
N THR A 149 -6.60 12.62 8.33
CA THR A 149 -5.42 12.07 9.02
C THR A 149 -4.19 12.99 8.99
N GLY A 150 -4.28 14.17 8.34
CA GLY A 150 -3.13 15.05 8.15
C GLY A 150 -2.09 14.48 7.18
N ALA A 151 -2.52 13.54 6.32
CA ALA A 151 -1.63 12.84 5.41
C ALA A 151 -1.15 13.79 4.31
N ALA A 152 0.15 14.10 4.31
CA ALA A 152 0.77 14.90 3.27
C ALA A 152 0.90 14.06 1.98
N TRP A 153 0.20 14.50 0.94
CA TRP A 153 0.34 13.91 -0.39
C TRP A 153 1.71 14.22 -0.97
N SER A 154 2.34 13.21 -1.53
CA SER A 154 3.67 13.29 -2.13
C SER A 154 3.69 12.58 -3.48
N THR A 155 4.67 12.90 -4.30
CA THR A 155 4.93 12.12 -5.52
C THR A 155 5.39 10.72 -5.14
N MET A 156 5.26 9.75 -6.05
CA MET A 156 5.76 8.38 -5.80
C MET A 156 7.26 8.34 -5.48
N ALA A 157 8.05 9.23 -6.06
CA ALA A 157 9.47 9.39 -5.71
C ALA A 157 9.65 9.93 -4.28
N GLY A 158 8.82 10.88 -3.86
CA GLY A 158 8.78 11.36 -2.48
C GLY A 158 8.40 10.26 -1.48
N LEU A 159 7.38 9.46 -1.80
CA LEU A 159 7.00 8.28 -1.01
C LEU A 159 8.16 7.29 -0.91
N GLN A 160 8.85 6.99 -2.01
CA GLN A 160 10.02 6.11 -2.00
C GLN A 160 11.11 6.65 -1.07
N GLN A 161 11.35 7.96 -1.04
CA GLN A 161 12.32 8.55 -0.13
C GLN A 161 11.88 8.41 1.33
N LEU A 162 10.60 8.68 1.64
CA LEU A 162 10.05 8.49 2.99
C LEU A 162 10.18 7.05 3.49
N LEU A 163 9.93 6.07 2.60
CA LEU A 163 10.09 4.65 2.90
C LEU A 163 11.58 4.23 3.00
N LYS A 164 12.47 4.86 2.23
CA LYS A 164 13.93 4.63 2.31
C LYS A 164 14.51 5.15 3.62
N ASP A 165 14.17 6.37 4.03
CA ASP A 165 14.62 6.94 5.31
C ASP A 165 14.12 6.09 6.49
N ALA A 166 12.98 5.45 6.28
CA ALA A 166 12.44 4.40 7.12
C ALA A 166 13.31 3.11 7.17
N HIS A 167 13.93 2.70 6.06
CA HIS A 167 14.80 1.52 5.96
C HIS A 167 16.30 1.77 6.24
N LEU A 168 16.78 3.01 6.15
CA LEU A 168 18.21 3.37 6.21
C LEU A 168 18.82 3.42 7.63
N TYR A 169 18.04 3.16 8.68
CA TYR A 169 18.56 2.96 10.04
C TYR A 169 18.45 1.48 10.47
N ARG A 170 18.91 0.59 9.61
CA ARG A 170 19.29 -0.78 9.99
C ARG A 170 20.68 -0.78 10.62
#